data_AF-A0A7V9N7B5-F1
#
_entry.id   AF-A0A7V9N7B5-F1
#
_cell.length_a   1.000
_cell.length_b   1.000
_cell.length_c   1.000
_cell.angle_alpha   90.00
_cell.angle_beta   90.00
_cell.angle_gamma   90.00
#
_symmetry.space_group_name_H-M   'P 1'
#
loop_
_entity.id
_entity.type
_entity.pdbx_description
1 polymer ?
#
loop_
_entity_poly.entity_id
_entity_poly.type
_entity_poly.pdbx_seq_one_letter_code
_entity_poly.pdbx_strand_id
1 'polypeptide(L)'
;MSEQQSANGQQRLFNGLIATYRELNLKVRPQPEARLSLGRSGETVRDVIIELRDIELRFSQALKDRLTGAAMADVLAGEDASTQLEIPSPDDTTSEVLSQFGTARESTLAMLQQMPPETWDDQSLGELTIRDATDSLLANDAEHLEQIVTLLGSPSGS
;
A
#
# COMPACT_ATOMS: atom_id res chain seq x y z
N MET A 1 -17.29 10.39 22.76
CA MET A 1 -16.83 10.90 21.45
C MET A 1 -17.59 10.12 20.40
N SER A 2 -18.24 10.82 19.48
CA SER A 2 -19.43 10.36 18.76
C SER A 2 -19.11 9.53 17.52
N GLU A 3 -20.00 8.59 17.15
CA GLU A 3 -19.92 7.76 15.93
C GLU A 3 -19.61 8.55 14.65
N GLN A 4 -20.04 9.82 14.56
CA GLN A 4 -19.72 10.73 13.46
C GLN A 4 -18.22 11.05 13.33
N GLN A 5 -17.44 11.08 14.42
CA GLN A 5 -15.98 11.28 14.34
C GLN A 5 -15.27 10.04 13.81
N SER A 6 -15.72 8.84 14.19
CA SER A 6 -15.15 7.57 13.69
C SER A 6 -15.41 7.38 12.19
N ALA A 7 -16.64 7.67 11.74
CA ALA A 7 -17.01 7.63 10.32
C ALA A 7 -16.19 8.61 9.47
N ASN A 8 -15.97 9.84 9.96
CA ASN A 8 -15.13 10.83 9.27
C ASN A 8 -13.66 10.38 9.19
N GLY A 9 -13.14 9.73 10.25
CA GLY A 9 -11.79 9.16 10.26
C GLY A 9 -11.61 8.05 9.22
N GLN A 10 -12.56 7.12 9.14
CA GLN A 10 -12.56 6.04 8.15
C GLN A 10 -12.62 6.59 6.72
N GLN A 11 -13.53 7.54 6.45
CA GLN A 11 -13.65 8.18 5.14
C GLN A 11 -12.35 8.87 4.71
N ARG A 12 -11.62 9.50 5.64
CA ARG A 12 -10.30 10.07 5.35
C ARG A 12 -9.32 8.99 4.89
N LEU A 13 -9.28 7.84 5.58
CA LEU A 13 -8.40 6.72 5.23
C LEU A 13 -8.74 6.17 3.84
N PHE A 14 -10.02 5.88 3.57
CA PHE A 14 -10.47 5.42 2.25
C PHE A 14 -10.08 6.39 1.14
N ASN A 15 -10.33 7.69 1.34
CA ASN A 15 -9.99 8.71 0.35
C ASN A 15 -8.48 8.81 0.13
N GLY A 16 -7.68 8.68 1.19
CA GLY A 16 -6.21 8.65 1.10
C GLY A 16 -5.71 7.48 0.27
N LEU A 17 -6.16 6.27 0.60
CA LEU A 17 -5.77 5.04 -0.10
C LEU A 17 -6.14 5.06 -1.59
N ILE A 18 -7.32 5.62 -1.93
CA ILE A 18 -7.75 5.82 -3.33
C ILE A 18 -6.90 6.89 -4.02
N ALA A 19 -6.58 7.98 -3.32
CA ALA A 19 -5.78 9.07 -3.86
C ALA A 19 -4.37 8.60 -4.20
N THR A 20 -3.73 7.77 -3.37
CA THR A 20 -2.41 7.20 -3.67
C THR A 20 -2.40 6.51 -5.03
N TYR A 21 -3.32 5.56 -5.26
CA TYR A 21 -3.36 4.84 -6.52
C TYR A 21 -3.63 5.76 -7.72
N ARG A 22 -4.50 6.76 -7.57
CA ARG A 22 -4.74 7.76 -8.62
C ARG A 22 -3.49 8.57 -8.96
N GLU A 23 -2.77 9.05 -7.95
CA GLU A 23 -1.52 9.79 -8.13
C GLU A 23 -0.45 8.93 -8.81
N LEU A 24 -0.29 7.67 -8.39
CA LEU A 24 0.63 6.73 -9.05
C LEU A 24 0.28 6.54 -10.52
N ASN A 25 -1.00 6.36 -10.86
CA ASN A 25 -1.44 6.24 -12.26
C ASN A 25 -1.10 7.48 -13.09
N LEU A 26 -1.32 8.68 -12.53
CA LEU A 26 -1.04 9.94 -13.22
C LEU A 26 0.46 10.15 -13.45
N LYS A 27 1.31 9.75 -12.50
CA LYS A 27 2.75 10.02 -12.57
C LYS A 27 3.53 8.94 -13.32
N VAL A 28 3.16 7.67 -13.15
CA VAL A 28 3.93 6.52 -13.62
C VAL A 28 3.53 6.08 -15.02
N ARG A 29 2.23 5.91 -15.30
CA ARG A 29 1.77 5.38 -16.61
C ARG A 29 2.23 6.17 -17.83
N PRO A 30 2.36 7.51 -17.79
CA PRO A 30 2.83 8.27 -18.95
C PRO A 30 4.33 8.11 -19.24
N GLN A 31 5.12 7.55 -18.30
CA GLN A 31 6.56 7.46 -18.42
C GLN A 31 6.97 6.24 -19.26
N PRO A 32 8.05 6.34 -20.05
CA PRO A 32 8.60 5.17 -20.73
C PRO A 32 9.27 4.22 -19.72
N GLU A 33 9.17 2.90 -19.94
CA GLU A 33 9.75 1.87 -19.04
C GLU A 33 11.26 2.08 -18.79
N ALA A 34 12.00 2.52 -19.80
CA ALA A 34 13.43 2.84 -19.68
C ALA A 34 13.72 3.96 -18.66
N ARG A 35 12.76 4.87 -18.43
CA ARG A 35 12.87 5.89 -17.37
C ARG A 35 12.48 5.35 -16.00
N LEU A 36 11.51 4.44 -15.95
CA LEU A 36 11.01 3.85 -14.71
C LEU A 36 12.02 2.87 -14.07
N SER A 37 12.84 2.22 -14.91
CA SER A 37 13.93 1.34 -14.51
C SER A 37 15.29 2.04 -14.41
N LEU A 38 15.35 3.37 -14.60
CA LEU A 38 16.60 4.12 -14.52
C LEU A 38 17.01 4.35 -13.06
N GLY A 39 18.20 3.88 -12.69
CA GLY A 39 18.76 4.05 -11.35
C GLY A 39 19.61 2.84 -10.94
N ARG A 40 19.97 2.76 -9.67
CA ARG A 40 20.53 1.54 -9.08
C ARG A 40 19.39 0.69 -8.54
N SER A 41 19.61 -0.63 -8.43
CA SER A 41 18.64 -1.54 -7.83
C SER A 41 18.31 -1.09 -6.40
N GLY A 42 17.02 -1.04 -6.08
CA GLY A 42 16.48 -0.49 -4.84
C GLY A 42 16.27 1.04 -4.87
N GLU A 43 16.64 1.70 -5.97
CA GLU A 43 16.54 3.16 -6.13
C GLU A 43 15.86 3.53 -7.46
N THR A 44 15.12 2.61 -8.08
CA THR A 44 14.34 2.88 -9.30
C THR A 44 12.86 3.08 -8.99
N VAL A 45 12.12 3.79 -9.86
CA VAL A 45 10.66 3.92 -9.72
C VAL A 45 10.01 2.54 -9.75
N ARG A 46 10.51 1.64 -10.59
CA ARG A 46 10.05 0.25 -10.64
C ARG A 46 10.20 -0.45 -9.29
N ASP A 47 11.35 -0.36 -8.65
CA ASP A 47 11.60 -1.02 -7.36
C ASP A 47 10.64 -0.50 -6.29
N VAL A 48 10.41 0.81 -6.24
CA VAL A 48 9.46 1.43 -5.30
C VAL A 48 8.02 0.96 -5.55
N ILE A 49 7.62 0.78 -6.82
CA ILE A 49 6.29 0.24 -7.15
C ILE A 49 6.15 -1.23 -6.74
N ILE A 50 7.21 -2.03 -6.89
CA ILE A 50 7.24 -3.42 -6.41
C ILE A 50 7.08 -3.45 -4.89
N GLU A 51 7.81 -2.60 -4.17
CA GLU A 51 7.73 -2.51 -2.71
C GLU A 51 6.32 -2.11 -2.24
N LEU A 52 5.72 -1.09 -2.83
CA LEU A 52 4.32 -0.71 -2.56
C LEU A 52 3.34 -1.87 -2.79
N ARG A 53 3.51 -2.61 -3.90
CA ARG A 53 2.72 -3.80 -4.23
C ARG A 53 2.86 -4.88 -3.17
N ASP A 54 4.09 -5.15 -2.71
CA ASP A 54 4.37 -6.19 -1.73
C ASP A 54 3.90 -5.82 -0.32
N ILE A 55 3.98 -4.55 0.05
CA ILE A 55 3.41 -4.02 1.30
C ILE A 55 1.89 -4.16 1.27
N GLU A 56 1.24 -3.79 0.16
CA GLU A 56 -0.21 -3.89 0.00
C GLU A 56 -0.70 -5.35 0.12
N LEU A 57 0.01 -6.30 -0.49
CA LEU A 57 -0.33 -7.72 -0.39
C LEU A 57 -0.16 -8.26 1.03
N ARG A 58 0.92 -7.88 1.73
CA ARG A 58 1.10 -8.22 3.15
C ARG A 58 -0.01 -7.64 4.01
N PHE A 59 -0.36 -6.37 3.79
CA PHE A 59 -1.46 -5.70 4.49
C PHE A 59 -2.80 -6.42 4.27
N SER A 60 -3.13 -6.71 3.01
CA SER A 60 -4.35 -7.43 2.63
C SER A 60 -4.44 -8.79 3.32
N GLN A 61 -3.33 -9.53 3.38
CA GLN A 61 -3.27 -10.81 4.09
C GLN A 61 -3.44 -10.63 5.61
N ALA A 62 -2.73 -9.68 6.23
CA ALA A 62 -2.87 -9.41 7.67
C ALA A 62 -4.29 -8.96 8.04
N LEU A 63 -4.95 -8.21 7.16
CA LEU A 63 -6.34 -7.79 7.32
C LEU A 63 -7.29 -8.99 7.24
N LYS A 64 -7.04 -9.93 6.32
CA LYS A 64 -7.79 -11.17 6.23
C LYS A 64 -7.61 -12.04 7.48
N ASP A 65 -6.38 -12.14 7.99
CA ASP A 65 -6.09 -12.89 9.22
C ASP A 65 -6.85 -12.27 10.40
N ARG A 66 -6.88 -10.94 10.51
CA ARG A 66 -7.67 -10.20 11.51
C ARG A 66 -9.17 -10.52 11.42
N LEU A 67 -9.73 -10.59 10.21
CA LEU A 67 -11.13 -10.96 9.98
C LEU A 67 -11.44 -12.41 10.39
N THR A 68 -10.45 -13.30 10.34
CA THR A 68 -10.59 -14.70 10.80
C THR A 68 -10.33 -14.89 12.29
N GLY A 69 -10.03 -13.82 13.02
CA GLY A 69 -9.84 -13.84 14.47
C GLY A 69 -8.38 -13.97 14.92
N ALA A 70 -7.40 -13.74 14.04
CA ALA A 70 -5.99 -13.67 14.42
C ALA A 70 -5.55 -12.23 14.71
N ALA A 71 -4.42 -12.08 15.40
CA ALA A 71 -3.77 -10.77 15.55
C ALA A 71 -3.30 -10.26 14.18
N MET A 72 -3.39 -8.95 13.97
CA MET A 72 -2.81 -8.34 12.77
C MET A 72 -1.29 -8.27 12.94
N ALA A 73 -0.55 -8.86 12.01
CA ALA A 73 0.91 -8.73 12.00
C ALA A 73 1.30 -7.28 11.66
N ASP A 74 2.40 -6.79 12.24
CA ASP A 74 3.00 -5.55 11.80
C ASP A 74 3.66 -5.78 10.43
N VAL A 75 2.96 -5.36 9.38
CA VAL A 75 3.39 -5.57 8.00
C VAL A 75 4.56 -4.68 7.59
N LEU A 76 4.83 -3.61 8.36
CA LEU A 76 5.88 -2.62 8.08
C LEU A 76 7.17 -2.89 8.88
N ALA A 77 7.09 -3.53 10.05
CA ALA A 77 8.25 -3.85 10.88
C ALA A 77 9.16 -4.97 10.34
N GLY A 78 8.79 -5.59 9.23
CA GLY A 78 9.62 -6.43 8.34
C GLY A 78 10.71 -7.28 8.99
N GLU A 79 10.46 -8.58 9.18
CA GLU A 79 11.46 -9.64 8.88
C GLU A 79 10.82 -11.05 8.83
N ASP A 80 9.66 -11.27 9.45
CA ASP A 80 8.97 -12.56 9.43
C ASP A 80 7.57 -12.45 8.80
N ALA A 81 7.51 -12.43 7.47
CA ALA A 81 6.27 -12.77 6.79
C ALA A 81 6.52 -14.03 5.95
N SER A 82 6.13 -15.16 6.51
CA SER A 82 5.92 -16.44 5.83
C SER A 82 4.97 -16.37 4.61
N THR A 83 4.55 -15.17 4.22
CA THR A 83 3.83 -14.88 2.99
C THR A 83 4.80 -15.07 1.83
N GLN A 84 4.67 -16.19 1.14
CA GLN A 84 5.27 -16.39 -0.17
C GLN A 84 4.65 -15.36 -1.13
N LEU A 85 5.21 -14.15 -1.15
CA LEU A 85 4.82 -13.12 -2.10
C LEU A 85 5.20 -13.58 -3.49
N GLU A 86 4.27 -13.42 -4.42
CA GLU A 86 4.52 -13.75 -5.82
C GLU A 86 5.53 -12.74 -6.36
N ILE A 87 6.76 -13.17 -6.59
CA ILE A 87 7.83 -12.31 -7.13
C ILE A 87 7.41 -11.92 -8.54
N PRO A 88 7.29 -10.61 -8.87
CA PRO A 88 7.00 -10.18 -10.23
C PRO A 88 8.00 -10.79 -11.22
N SER A 89 7.51 -11.19 -12.39
CA SER A 89 8.39 -11.70 -13.43
C SER A 89 9.40 -10.61 -13.81
N PRO A 90 10.67 -10.94 -14.10
CA PRO A 90 11.61 -9.96 -14.66
C PRO A 90 11.10 -9.34 -15.97
N ASP A 91 10.17 -10.01 -16.66
CA ASP A 91 9.56 -9.54 -17.90
C ASP A 91 8.32 -8.65 -17.68
N ASP A 92 7.76 -8.60 -16.46
CA ASP A 92 6.62 -7.72 -16.16
C ASP A 92 7.05 -6.27 -16.34
N THR A 93 6.23 -5.43 -16.96
CA THR A 93 6.47 -3.98 -17.04
C THR A 93 6.10 -3.29 -15.73
N THR A 94 6.62 -2.08 -15.49
CA THR A 94 6.24 -1.30 -14.30
C THR A 94 4.74 -1.00 -14.28
N SER A 95 4.11 -0.88 -15.45
CA SER A 95 2.65 -0.71 -15.58
C SER A 95 1.85 -1.95 -15.17
N GLU A 96 2.38 -3.15 -15.42
CA GLU A 96 1.76 -4.40 -14.98
C GLU A 96 1.86 -4.54 -13.46
N VAL A 97 3.03 -4.26 -12.87
CA VAL A 97 3.20 -4.26 -11.41
C VAL A 97 2.28 -3.22 -10.74
N LEU A 98 2.18 -2.01 -11.29
CA LEU A 98 1.23 -0.99 -10.80
C LEU A 98 -0.23 -1.46 -10.90
N SER A 99 -0.57 -2.24 -11.93
CA SER A 99 -1.91 -2.81 -12.06
C SER A 99 -2.17 -3.88 -11.00
N GLN A 100 -1.17 -4.71 -10.67
CA GLN A 100 -1.26 -5.67 -9.56
C GLN A 100 -1.45 -4.97 -8.21
N PHE A 101 -0.69 -3.89 -7.94
CA PHE A 101 -0.91 -3.05 -6.77
C PHE A 101 -2.35 -2.50 -6.74
N GLY A 102 -2.85 -2.00 -7.87
CA GLY A 102 -4.22 -1.51 -8.00
C GLY A 102 -5.27 -2.57 -7.63
N THR A 103 -5.12 -3.80 -8.13
CA THR A 103 -6.01 -4.91 -7.79
C THR A 103 -5.93 -5.27 -6.31
N ALA A 104 -4.73 -5.32 -5.73
CA ALA A 104 -4.55 -5.57 -4.30
C ALA A 104 -5.23 -4.47 -3.46
N ARG A 105 -5.04 -3.20 -3.83
CA ARG A 105 -5.65 -2.03 -3.19
C ARG A 105 -7.18 -2.05 -3.28
N GLU A 106 -7.75 -2.43 -4.42
CA GLU A 106 -9.20 -2.61 -4.56
C GLU A 106 -9.74 -3.68 -3.61
N SER A 107 -9.04 -4.83 -3.50
CA SER A 107 -9.42 -5.88 -2.55
C SER A 107 -9.33 -5.40 -1.10
N THR A 108 -8.28 -4.67 -0.75
CA THR A 108 -8.13 -4.08 0.59
C THR A 108 -9.27 -3.12 0.92
N LEU A 109 -9.59 -2.20 0.00
CA LEU A 109 -10.68 -1.24 0.16
C LEU A 109 -12.03 -1.97 0.34
N ALA A 110 -12.28 -3.01 -0.46
CA ALA A 110 -13.50 -3.80 -0.35
C ALA A 110 -13.63 -4.50 1.01
N MET A 111 -12.53 -5.04 1.55
CA MET A 111 -12.53 -5.64 2.89
C MET A 111 -12.78 -4.60 3.98
N LEU A 112 -12.07 -3.48 3.95
CA LEU A 112 -12.23 -2.39 4.91
C LEU A 112 -13.66 -1.82 4.91
N GLN A 113 -14.29 -1.69 3.74
CA GLN A 113 -15.67 -1.19 3.61
C GLN A 113 -16.73 -2.11 4.23
N GLN A 114 -16.46 -3.41 4.32
CA GLN A 114 -17.39 -4.38 4.89
C GLN A 114 -17.28 -4.47 6.41
N MET A 115 -16.28 -3.82 7.03
CA MET A 115 -16.05 -3.91 8.46
C MET A 115 -17.00 -3.01 9.26
N PRO A 116 -17.61 -3.53 10.34
CA PRO A 116 -18.35 -2.72 11.30
C PRO A 116 -17.44 -1.66 11.94
N PRO A 117 -17.95 -0.46 12.27
CA PRO A 117 -17.15 0.61 12.87
C PRO A 117 -16.44 0.20 14.18
N GLU A 118 -17.07 -0.65 14.99
CA GLU A 118 -16.50 -1.15 16.24
C GLU A 118 -15.23 -1.99 16.05
N THR A 119 -15.05 -2.63 14.89
CA THR A 119 -13.88 -3.47 14.59
C THR A 119 -12.63 -2.65 14.30
N TRP A 120 -12.78 -1.38 13.91
CA TRP A 120 -11.65 -0.53 13.52
C TRP A 120 -10.70 -0.22 14.67
N ASP A 121 -11.27 -0.06 15.87
CA ASP A 121 -10.58 0.34 17.09
C ASP A 121 -10.50 -0.81 18.11
N ASP A 122 -10.87 -2.03 17.69
CA ASP A 122 -10.81 -3.21 18.55
C ASP A 122 -9.36 -3.65 18.79
N GLN A 123 -8.98 -3.72 20.08
CA GLN A 123 -7.67 -4.17 20.56
C GLN A 123 -7.71 -5.57 21.18
N SER A 124 -8.85 -6.27 21.13
CA SER A 124 -9.00 -7.59 21.77
C SER A 124 -8.08 -8.68 21.20
N LEU A 125 -7.63 -8.52 19.96
CA LEU A 125 -6.72 -9.46 19.29
C LEU A 125 -5.29 -8.93 19.17
N GLY A 126 -4.96 -7.78 19.78
CA GLY A 126 -3.61 -7.21 19.74
C GLY A 126 -3.61 -5.69 19.90
N GLU A 127 -2.42 -5.14 20.17
CA GLU A 127 -2.24 -3.69 20.35
C GLU A 127 -2.45 -2.91 19.04
N LEU A 128 -2.11 -3.51 17.90
CA LEU A 128 -2.28 -2.91 16.58
C LEU A 128 -3.73 -3.03 16.11
N THR A 129 -4.44 -1.89 16.06
CA THR A 129 -5.80 -1.83 15.52
C THR A 129 -5.79 -1.75 13.99
N ILE A 130 -6.95 -2.03 13.36
CA ILE A 130 -7.11 -1.86 11.91
C ILE A 130 -6.92 -0.39 11.53
N ARG A 131 -7.39 0.54 12.37
CA ARG A 131 -7.17 1.97 12.16
C ARG A 131 -5.69 2.31 12.15
N ASP A 132 -4.96 1.91 13.18
CA ASP A 132 -3.52 2.22 13.31
C ASP A 132 -2.73 1.61 12.14
N ALA A 133 -3.04 0.38 11.75
CA ALA A 133 -2.41 -0.26 10.62
C ALA A 133 -2.73 0.44 9.28
N THR A 134 -3.97 0.89 9.09
CA THR A 134 -4.38 1.60 7.87
C THR A 134 -3.78 3.01 7.79
N ASP A 135 -3.70 3.72 8.92
CA ASP A 135 -2.97 5.00 9.02
C ASP A 135 -1.49 4.80 8.69
N SER A 136 -0.86 3.74 9.21
CA SER A 136 0.55 3.42 8.93
C SER A 136 0.78 3.07 7.46
N LEU A 137 -0.13 2.30 6.85
CA LEU A 137 -0.11 2.02 5.40
C LEU A 137 -0.20 3.33 4.59
N LEU A 138 -1.08 4.25 4.98
CA LEU A 138 -1.23 5.53 4.28
C LEU A 138 -0.01 6.46 4.45
N ALA A 139 0.63 6.44 5.62
CA ALA A 139 1.88 7.17 5.81
C ALA A 139 2.98 6.60 4.92
N ASN A 140 3.10 5.28 4.84
CA ASN A 140 4.05 4.61 3.98
C ASN A 140 3.79 4.85 2.48
N ASP A 141 2.53 4.86 2.05
CA ASP A 141 2.13 5.26 0.69
C ASP A 141 2.67 6.66 0.34
N ALA A 142 2.58 7.61 1.28
CA ALA A 142 2.99 8.98 1.08
C ALA A 142 4.52 9.11 0.92
N GLU A 143 5.29 8.39 1.76
CA GLU A 143 6.76 8.34 1.67
C GLU A 143 7.23 7.81 0.31
N HIS A 144 6.66 6.70 -0.14
CA HIS A 144 7.01 6.12 -1.44
C HIS A 144 6.55 7.00 -2.62
N LEU A 145 5.40 7.66 -2.52
CA LEU A 145 4.96 8.59 -3.55
C LEU A 145 5.92 9.79 -3.67
N GLU A 146 6.40 10.33 -2.55
CA GLU A 146 7.43 11.37 -2.53
C GLU A 146 8.74 10.89 -3.16
N GLN A 147 9.16 9.66 -2.86
CA GLN A 147 10.33 9.04 -3.47
C GLN A 147 10.18 8.92 -4.99
N ILE A 148 9.02 8.44 -5.48
CA ILE A 148 8.73 8.36 -6.92
C ILE A 148 8.79 9.74 -7.57
N VAL A 149 8.19 10.76 -6.95
CA VAL A 149 8.24 12.13 -7.45
C VAL A 149 9.69 12.62 -7.56
N THR A 150 10.51 12.34 -6.55
CA THR A 150 11.93 12.73 -6.52
C THR A 150 12.72 12.03 -7.63
N LEU A 151 12.50 10.71 -7.82
CA LEU A 151 13.16 9.93 -8.88
C LEU A 151 12.73 10.40 -10.29
N LEU A 152 11.45 10.73 -10.48
CA LEU A 152 10.94 11.25 -11.74
C LEU A 152 11.37 12.69 -12.01
N GLY A 153 11.55 13.52 -10.97
CA GLY A 153 12.00 14.90 -11.07
C GLY A 153 13.51 15.05 -11.24
N SER A 154 14.28 14.05 -10.85
CA SER A 154 15.74 14.04 -11.01
C SER A 154 16.10 13.95 -12.50
N PRO A 155 16.90 14.89 -13.04
CA PRO A 155 17.35 14.81 -14.42
C PRO A 155 18.17 13.52 -14.59
N SER A 156 17.84 12.75 -15.63
CA SER A 156 18.54 11.53 -16.01
C SER A 156 19.99 11.86 -16.37
N GLY A 157 20.91 11.85 -15.39
CA GLY A 157 22.37 11.92 -15.57
C GLY A 157 22.89 13.16 -16.31
N SER A 158 23.62 14.02 -15.59
CA SER A 158 24.64 14.87 -16.22
C SER A 158 25.82 14.03 -16.69
#